data_AF-A0A2E1AXL7-F1
#
_entry.id   AF-A0A2E1AXL7-F1
#
_cell.length_a   1.000
_cell.length_b   1.000
_cell.length_c   1.000
_cell.angle_alpha   90.00
_cell.angle_beta   90.00
_cell.angle_gamma   90.00
#
_symmetry.space_group_name_H-M   'P 1'
#
loop_
_entity.id
_entity.type
_entity.pdbx_description
1 polymer ?
#
loop_
_entity_poly.entity_id
_entity_poly.type
_entity_poly.pdbx_seq_one_letter_code
_entity_poly.pdbx_strand_id
1 'polypeptide(L)'
;MKYTAFLISLFFTLLGFTQNNLETFMNESKKIEFLNIVESLMMESKIEIRDTWKGWSGFNYDDFYTNGNSYGGPKLFDIIIKKNGRSDIRANKVYTIPGFKSAAYDDYKVRIPKRLLALKHPIIHEIVHFLQHNTVELDKNYIDFDETNYKEYVSQRAELEAHFIQILYIEKFELEKLNLKKEVEKEFILKVKNCLENSKSRLGLILYSKSMGII
;
A
#
# COMPACT_ATOMS: atom_id res chain seq x y z
N MET A 1 9.02 -61.44 -29.58
CA MET A 1 8.01 -60.61 -28.90
C MET A 1 8.68 -60.05 -27.64
N LYS A 2 9.38 -58.90 -27.70
CA LYS A 2 8.91 -57.51 -27.60
C LYS A 2 8.14 -57.19 -26.31
N TYR A 3 8.63 -56.14 -25.63
CA TYR A 3 8.10 -55.34 -24.50
C TYR A 3 8.73 -55.62 -23.11
N THR A 4 9.84 -54.94 -22.76
CA THR A 4 9.99 -53.61 -22.09
C THR A 4 9.81 -53.71 -20.57
N ALA A 5 10.86 -53.66 -19.72
CA ALA A 5 11.69 -52.50 -19.42
C ALA A 5 10.87 -51.21 -19.21
N PHE A 6 10.26 -51.04 -18.03
CA PHE A 6 9.89 -49.72 -17.47
C PHE A 6 9.54 -49.89 -15.99
N LEU A 7 10.55 -49.84 -15.11
CA LEU A 7 10.37 -49.87 -13.65
C LEU A 7 11.17 -48.77 -12.94
N ILE A 8 11.45 -47.67 -13.64
CA ILE A 8 11.99 -46.43 -13.07
C ILE A 8 11.30 -45.25 -13.76
N SER A 9 10.01 -45.02 -13.48
CA SER A 9 9.34 -43.74 -13.78
C SER A 9 7.90 -43.69 -13.22
N LEU A 10 7.67 -44.19 -12.00
CA LEU A 10 6.34 -44.06 -11.38
C LEU A 10 6.45 -43.74 -9.90
N PHE A 11 7.27 -42.73 -9.57
CA PHE A 11 7.29 -42.09 -8.25
C PHE A 11 7.57 -40.57 -8.34
N PHE A 12 7.19 -39.95 -9.45
CA PHE A 12 7.35 -38.49 -9.65
C PHE A 12 6.05 -37.74 -9.97
N THR A 13 4.89 -38.39 -9.87
CA THR A 13 3.60 -37.79 -10.27
C THR A 13 2.51 -37.98 -9.22
N LEU A 14 2.84 -37.82 -7.94
CA LEU A 14 1.83 -37.69 -6.89
C LEU A 14 2.31 -36.93 -5.65
N LEU A 15 3.18 -35.95 -5.85
CA LEU A 15 3.42 -34.87 -4.90
C LEU A 15 3.70 -33.63 -5.73
N GLY A 16 2.64 -33.09 -6.32
CA GLY A 16 2.60 -31.68 -6.73
C GLY A 16 2.66 -30.82 -5.48
N PHE A 17 3.82 -30.83 -4.79
CA PHE A 17 4.22 -29.75 -3.92
C PHE A 17 4.33 -28.53 -4.83
N THR A 18 3.23 -27.80 -4.96
CA THR A 18 3.23 -26.42 -5.42
C THR A 18 4.36 -25.73 -4.65
N GLN A 19 5.37 -25.25 -5.36
CA GLN A 19 6.48 -24.47 -4.79
C GLN A 19 5.89 -23.54 -3.74
N ASN A 20 6.26 -23.77 -2.48
CA ASN A 20 5.81 -22.99 -1.34
C ASN A 20 5.91 -21.50 -1.69
N ASN A 21 4.75 -20.86 -1.88
CA ASN A 21 4.62 -19.42 -1.84
C ASN A 21 4.84 -19.02 -0.38
N LEU A 22 6.10 -19.03 0.06
CA LEU A 22 6.48 -18.55 1.38
C LEU A 22 6.26 -17.04 1.40
N GLU A 23 5.05 -16.66 1.76
CA GLU A 23 4.71 -15.32 2.16
C GLU A 23 5.44 -15.02 3.46
N THR A 24 6.21 -13.94 3.47
CA THR A 24 6.93 -13.50 4.67
C THR A 24 6.20 -12.32 5.27
N PHE A 25 5.75 -12.45 6.51
CA PHE A 25 5.09 -11.38 7.24
C PHE A 25 6.14 -10.44 7.83
N MET A 26 5.89 -9.15 7.67
CA MET A 26 6.66 -8.13 8.38
C MET A 26 6.34 -8.18 9.87
N ASN A 27 7.37 -8.05 10.72
CA ASN A 27 7.17 -8.04 12.16
C ASN A 27 6.34 -6.83 12.61
N GLU A 28 5.69 -6.97 13.76
CA GLU A 28 4.77 -5.96 14.30
C GLU A 28 5.44 -4.59 14.51
N SER A 29 6.63 -4.56 15.10
CA SER A 29 7.36 -3.32 15.34
C SER A 29 7.57 -2.50 14.06
N LYS A 30 7.87 -3.18 12.94
CA LYS A 30 8.02 -2.52 11.63
C LYS A 30 6.69 -2.05 11.04
N LYS A 31 5.60 -2.80 11.24
CA LYS A 31 4.26 -2.35 10.84
C LYS A 31 3.88 -1.05 11.56
N ILE A 32 4.11 -1.00 12.87
CA ILE A 32 3.88 0.19 13.71
C ILE A 32 4.75 1.36 13.24
N GLU A 33 6.05 1.12 12.99
CA GLU A 33 6.97 2.14 12.48
C GLU A 33 6.43 2.78 11.19
N PHE A 34 6.00 1.97 10.23
CA PHE A 34 5.45 2.48 8.98
C PHE A 34 4.15 3.25 9.18
N LEU A 35 3.19 2.73 9.96
CA LEU A 35 1.95 3.43 10.25
C LEU A 35 2.21 4.80 10.88
N ASN A 36 3.07 4.87 11.89
CA ASN A 36 3.41 6.13 12.55
C ASN A 36 4.03 7.14 11.58
N ILE A 37 4.90 6.69 10.67
CA ILE A 37 5.47 7.54 9.63
C ILE A 37 4.36 8.07 8.72
N VAL A 38 3.48 7.20 8.20
CA VAL A 38 2.40 7.63 7.29
C VAL A 38 1.45 8.59 7.98
N GLU A 39 1.01 8.30 9.21
CA GLU A 39 0.17 9.19 10.00
C GLU A 39 0.80 10.57 10.14
N SER A 40 2.09 10.65 10.48
CA SER A 40 2.81 11.92 10.61
C SER A 40 2.86 12.69 9.30
N LEU A 41 3.13 12.01 8.18
CA LEU A 41 3.21 12.65 6.86
C LEU A 41 1.83 13.13 6.37
N MET A 42 0.77 12.36 6.63
CA MET A 42 -0.60 12.75 6.32
C MET A 42 -1.03 13.98 7.12
N MET A 43 -0.74 14.01 8.43
CA MET A 43 -1.00 15.18 9.27
C MET A 43 -0.24 16.42 8.80
N GLU A 44 1.05 16.29 8.50
CA GLU A 44 1.87 17.39 7.93
C GLU A 44 1.26 17.92 6.62
N SER A 45 0.74 17.01 5.80
CA SER A 45 0.14 17.31 4.50
C SER A 45 -1.32 17.78 4.56
N LYS A 46 -1.89 17.90 5.77
CA LYS A 46 -3.32 18.19 6.02
C LYS A 46 -4.25 17.23 5.27
N ILE A 47 -3.84 15.97 5.11
CA ILE A 47 -4.66 14.89 4.56
C ILE A 47 -5.36 14.21 5.75
N GLU A 48 -6.69 14.10 5.66
CA GLU A 48 -7.50 13.54 6.73
C GLU A 48 -7.29 12.02 6.85
N ILE A 49 -7.06 11.57 8.08
CA ILE A 49 -7.02 10.15 8.45
C ILE A 49 -8.44 9.71 8.80
N ARG A 50 -8.83 8.51 8.38
CA ARG A 50 -10.15 7.93 8.64
C ARG A 50 -10.50 7.93 10.12
N ASP A 51 -11.75 8.27 10.41
CA ASP A 51 -12.23 8.42 11.79
C ASP A 51 -12.36 7.09 12.54
N THR A 52 -12.40 5.97 11.82
CA THR A 52 -12.36 4.59 12.33
C THR A 52 -10.97 4.16 12.82
N TRP A 53 -9.90 4.88 12.45
CA TRP A 53 -8.56 4.63 12.96
C TRP A 53 -8.28 5.46 14.23
N LYS A 54 -7.90 4.79 15.32
CA LYS A 54 -7.58 5.41 16.62
C LYS A 54 -6.11 5.22 17.02
N GLY A 55 -5.23 4.95 16.05
CA GLY A 55 -3.86 4.55 16.29
C GLY A 55 -3.72 3.06 16.61
N TRP A 56 -2.48 2.57 16.61
CA TRP A 56 -2.18 1.15 16.85
C TRP A 56 -2.70 0.65 18.20
N SER A 57 -2.44 1.43 19.26
CA SER A 57 -2.87 1.11 20.64
C SER A 57 -4.30 1.55 20.96
N GLY A 58 -5.01 2.14 19.99
CA GLY A 58 -6.39 2.58 20.16
C GLY A 58 -7.40 1.46 19.94
N PHE A 59 -8.67 1.76 20.23
CA PHE A 59 -9.77 0.83 20.01
C PHE A 59 -9.80 0.31 18.57
N ASN A 60 -10.09 -0.99 18.40
CA ASN A 60 -10.13 -1.62 17.10
C ASN A 60 -11.55 -1.68 16.54
N TYR A 61 -11.72 -1.05 15.38
CA TYR A 61 -12.96 -1.01 14.63
C TYR A 61 -12.87 -1.85 13.34
N ASP A 62 -11.69 -2.38 13.01
CA ASP A 62 -11.33 -3.07 11.77
C ASP A 62 -11.34 -4.60 11.92
N ASP A 63 -12.10 -5.13 12.86
CA ASP A 63 -12.10 -6.56 13.18
C ASP A 63 -13.50 -7.17 13.30
N PHE A 64 -14.57 -6.43 13.01
CA PHE A 64 -15.93 -6.86 13.34
C PHE A 64 -16.24 -8.27 12.85
N TYR A 65 -15.91 -8.56 11.59
CA TYR A 65 -16.24 -9.85 10.98
C TYR A 65 -15.28 -10.95 11.39
N THR A 66 -13.99 -10.64 11.50
CA THR A 66 -13.00 -11.63 11.95
C THR A 66 -13.09 -11.92 13.46
N ASN A 67 -13.62 -10.98 14.25
CA ASN A 67 -13.80 -11.07 15.70
C ASN A 67 -15.26 -11.40 16.08
N GLY A 68 -15.90 -12.29 15.31
CA GLY A 68 -17.18 -12.89 15.70
C GLY A 68 -18.35 -11.92 15.82
N ASN A 69 -18.40 -10.88 14.98
CA ASN A 69 -19.37 -9.79 15.03
C ASN A 69 -19.26 -8.91 16.29
N SER A 70 -18.03 -8.66 16.74
CA SER A 70 -17.72 -7.76 17.84
C SER A 70 -16.47 -6.94 17.54
N TYR A 71 -16.31 -5.80 18.21
CA TYR A 71 -15.17 -4.91 18.04
C TYR A 71 -14.18 -5.03 19.22
N GLY A 72 -12.95 -4.56 19.01
CA GLY A 72 -11.96 -4.42 20.08
C GLY A 72 -11.03 -5.63 20.27
N GLY A 73 -11.01 -6.54 19.30
CA GLY A 73 -10.04 -7.61 19.19
C GLY A 73 -8.69 -7.13 18.63
N PRO A 74 -7.76 -8.06 18.33
CA PRO A 74 -6.41 -7.75 17.85
C PRO A 74 -6.41 -6.95 16.53
N LYS A 75 -5.42 -6.06 16.34
CA LYS A 75 -5.22 -5.36 15.06
C LYS A 75 -4.80 -6.35 13.98
N LEU A 76 -5.65 -6.53 12.96
CA LEU A 76 -5.39 -7.39 11.81
C LEU A 76 -4.94 -6.56 10.61
N PHE A 77 -3.78 -5.91 10.76
CA PHE A 77 -3.11 -5.20 9.68
C PHE A 77 -1.77 -5.88 9.41
N ASP A 78 -1.54 -6.32 8.18
CA ASP A 78 -0.32 -7.04 7.80
C ASP A 78 0.35 -6.47 6.55
N ILE A 79 1.69 -6.55 6.55
CA ILE A 79 2.52 -6.28 5.36
C ILE A 79 3.19 -7.59 4.99
N ILE A 80 2.85 -8.10 3.80
CA ILE A 80 3.23 -9.42 3.32
C ILE A 80 4.20 -9.26 2.14
N ILE A 81 5.35 -9.92 2.22
CA ILE A 81 6.32 -9.98 1.13
C ILE A 81 6.00 -11.20 0.28
N LYS A 82 5.61 -10.97 -0.99
CA LYS A 82 5.36 -12.02 -1.99
C LYS A 82 6.51 -12.13 -2.98
N LYS A 83 6.66 -13.29 -3.63
CA LYS A 83 7.79 -13.56 -4.54
C LYS A 83 7.81 -12.63 -5.75
N ASN A 84 6.71 -12.54 -6.48
CA ASN A 84 6.56 -11.83 -7.76
C ASN A 84 5.26 -11.02 -7.81
N GLY A 85 5.10 -10.22 -8.87
CA GLY A 85 3.87 -9.48 -9.18
C GLY A 85 3.97 -7.96 -8.99
N ARG A 86 2.80 -7.32 -8.93
CA ARG A 86 2.61 -5.91 -8.57
C ARG A 86 2.26 -5.79 -7.09
N SER A 87 2.47 -4.64 -6.48
CA SER A 87 1.87 -4.37 -5.16
C SER A 87 0.35 -4.50 -5.28
N ASP A 88 -0.29 -5.08 -4.27
CA ASP A 88 -1.75 -5.10 -4.16
C ASP A 88 -2.16 -5.03 -2.69
N ILE A 89 -3.41 -4.64 -2.46
CA ILE A 89 -4.07 -4.66 -1.16
C ILE A 89 -5.14 -5.75 -1.14
N ARG A 90 -5.40 -6.30 0.03
CA ARG A 90 -6.55 -7.18 0.29
C ARG A 90 -7.16 -6.82 1.62
N ALA A 91 -8.48 -6.71 1.67
CA ALA A 91 -9.25 -6.73 2.90
C ALA A 91 -10.22 -7.91 2.81
N ASN A 92 -10.50 -8.56 3.94
CA ASN A 92 -11.56 -9.57 4.02
C ASN A 92 -12.92 -8.93 3.74
N LYS A 93 -13.15 -7.74 4.31
CA LYS A 93 -14.39 -6.98 4.09
C LYS A 93 -14.18 -5.49 4.31
N VAL A 94 -14.84 -4.69 3.48
CA VAL A 94 -14.95 -3.23 3.65
C VAL A 94 -16.39 -2.91 4.07
N TYR A 95 -16.56 -2.12 5.13
CA TYR A 95 -17.90 -1.88 5.71
C TYR A 95 -18.01 -0.54 6.44
N THR A 96 -19.24 -0.07 6.61
CA THR A 96 -19.58 1.13 7.39
C THR A 96 -19.79 0.79 8.87
N ILE A 97 -19.40 1.71 9.75
CA ILE A 97 -19.67 1.60 11.19
C ILE A 97 -20.65 2.70 11.60
N PRO A 98 -21.74 2.38 12.32
CA PRO A 98 -22.67 3.39 12.81
C PRO A 98 -21.96 4.50 13.60
N GLY A 99 -22.21 5.76 13.25
CA GLY A 99 -21.60 6.93 13.91
C GLY A 99 -20.24 7.37 13.34
N PHE A 100 -19.68 6.62 12.39
CA PHE A 100 -18.44 6.97 11.70
C PHE A 100 -18.73 7.33 10.23
N LYS A 101 -17.88 8.18 9.66
CA LYS A 101 -17.96 8.60 8.25
C LYS A 101 -17.10 7.73 7.34
N SER A 102 -15.97 7.23 7.84
CA SER A 102 -15.07 6.41 7.04
C SER A 102 -15.44 4.94 7.05
N ALA A 103 -14.99 4.24 6.02
CA ALA A 103 -14.99 2.78 5.97
C ALA A 103 -14.05 2.20 7.03
N ALA A 104 -14.36 0.97 7.43
CA ALA A 104 -13.48 0.08 8.18
C ALA A 104 -13.07 -1.09 7.29
N TYR A 105 -11.86 -1.61 7.53
CA TYR A 105 -11.25 -2.61 6.67
C TYR A 105 -10.86 -3.85 7.48
N ASP A 106 -11.69 -4.89 7.42
CA ASP A 106 -11.44 -6.15 8.12
C ASP A 106 -10.22 -6.86 7.53
N ASP A 107 -9.24 -7.20 8.37
CA ASP A 107 -8.05 -8.01 8.01
C ASP A 107 -7.29 -7.45 6.78
N TYR A 108 -6.86 -6.18 6.88
CA TYR A 108 -6.21 -5.46 5.79
C TYR A 108 -4.75 -5.89 5.59
N LYS A 109 -4.41 -6.24 4.36
CA LYS A 109 -3.13 -6.80 3.95
C LYS A 109 -2.52 -6.00 2.81
N VAL A 110 -1.38 -5.38 3.07
CA VAL A 110 -0.51 -4.80 2.05
C VAL A 110 0.43 -5.89 1.55
N ARG A 111 0.47 -6.16 0.24
CA ARG A 111 1.30 -7.24 -0.31
C ARG A 111 2.28 -6.70 -1.34
N ILE A 112 3.57 -6.72 -0.99
CA ILE A 112 4.63 -6.13 -1.80
C ILE A 112 5.51 -7.23 -2.40
N PRO A 113 5.83 -7.17 -3.71
CA PRO A 113 6.75 -8.12 -4.32
C PRO A 113 8.18 -7.92 -3.80
N LYS A 114 8.92 -9.01 -3.58
CA LYS A 114 10.27 -9.01 -3.00
C LYS A 114 11.26 -8.09 -3.73
N ARG A 115 11.11 -7.92 -5.06
CA ARG A 115 11.92 -7.00 -5.87
C ARG A 115 11.82 -5.53 -5.43
N LEU A 116 10.70 -5.16 -4.79
CA LEU A 116 10.45 -3.81 -4.28
C LEU A 116 10.83 -3.66 -2.80
N LEU A 117 11.27 -4.72 -2.11
CA LEU A 117 11.56 -4.65 -0.67
C LEU A 117 12.68 -3.64 -0.31
N ALA A 118 13.60 -3.41 -1.24
CA ALA A 118 14.66 -2.41 -1.07
C ALA A 118 14.13 -0.96 -1.09
N LEU A 119 12.93 -0.76 -1.63
CA LEU A 119 12.23 0.52 -1.73
C LEU A 119 11.08 0.50 -0.74
N LYS A 120 11.09 1.38 0.26
CA LYS A 120 10.03 1.38 1.28
C LYS A 120 8.82 2.19 0.84
N HIS A 121 9.01 3.17 -0.05
CA HIS A 121 7.94 4.05 -0.52
C HIS A 121 6.70 3.34 -1.13
N PRO A 122 6.75 2.14 -1.76
CA PRO A 122 5.54 1.44 -2.17
C PRO A 122 4.69 0.96 -0.98
N ILE A 123 5.32 0.56 0.14
CA ILE A 123 4.60 0.21 1.37
C ILE A 123 3.87 1.45 1.90
N ILE A 124 4.53 2.61 1.87
CA ILE A 124 3.96 3.88 2.30
C ILE A 124 2.69 4.21 1.50
N HIS A 125 2.73 4.06 0.17
CA HIS A 125 1.58 4.28 -0.70
C HIS A 125 0.37 3.44 -0.28
N GLU A 126 0.56 2.12 -0.12
CA GLU A 126 -0.54 1.22 0.26
C GLU A 126 -1.07 1.47 1.68
N ILE A 127 -0.21 1.92 2.60
CA ILE A 127 -0.64 2.31 3.96
C ILE A 127 -1.49 3.58 3.93
N VAL A 128 -1.25 4.50 2.99
CA VAL A 128 -2.10 5.68 2.85
C VAL A 128 -3.51 5.25 2.48
N HIS A 129 -3.70 4.30 1.57
CA HIS A 129 -5.03 3.75 1.26
C HIS A 129 -5.74 3.17 2.49
N PHE A 130 -5.00 2.46 3.33
CA PHE A 130 -5.53 1.98 4.60
C PHE A 130 -5.97 3.12 5.52
N LEU A 131 -5.25 4.24 5.59
CA LEU A 131 -5.52 5.33 6.53
C LEU A 131 -6.46 6.42 5.98
N GLN A 132 -6.74 6.42 4.68
CA GLN A 132 -7.54 7.45 4.03
C GLN A 132 -8.98 7.51 4.54
N HIS A 133 -9.48 8.74 4.72
CA HIS A 133 -10.89 9.00 4.94
C HIS A 133 -11.71 8.71 3.67
N ASN A 134 -11.95 7.44 3.36
CA ASN A 134 -12.83 6.98 2.29
C ASN A 134 -14.14 6.44 2.87
N THR A 135 -15.23 6.60 2.12
CA THR A 135 -16.47 5.86 2.39
C THR A 135 -16.51 4.59 1.55
N VAL A 136 -17.38 3.65 1.91
CA VAL A 136 -17.56 2.40 1.14
C VAL A 136 -17.97 2.69 -0.31
N GLU A 137 -18.73 3.75 -0.55
CA GLU A 137 -19.14 4.19 -1.88
C GLU A 137 -17.97 4.73 -2.70
N LEU A 138 -17.04 5.46 -2.09
CA LEU A 138 -15.84 5.95 -2.78
C LEU A 138 -14.97 4.77 -3.24
N ASP A 139 -14.76 3.78 -2.37
CA ASP A 139 -13.99 2.58 -2.71
C ASP A 139 -14.64 1.76 -3.83
N LYS A 140 -15.97 1.70 -3.88
CA LYS A 140 -16.71 1.00 -4.95
C LYS A 140 -16.62 1.66 -6.32
N ASN A 141 -16.42 2.98 -6.35
CA ASN A 141 -16.35 3.76 -7.58
C ASN A 141 -14.90 4.08 -7.99
N TYR A 142 -13.95 3.36 -7.39
CA TYR A 142 -12.53 3.51 -7.68
C TYR A 142 -12.23 3.12 -9.13
N ILE A 143 -11.52 3.99 -9.84
CA ILE A 143 -11.08 3.75 -11.21
C ILE A 143 -9.77 2.96 -11.14
N ASP A 144 -9.78 1.73 -11.65
CA ASP A 144 -8.59 0.90 -11.74
C ASP A 144 -7.63 1.39 -12.83
N PHE A 145 -6.33 1.23 -12.59
CA PHE A 145 -5.30 1.53 -13.57
C PHE A 145 -5.26 0.50 -14.70
N ASP A 146 -5.35 0.93 -15.96
CA ASP A 146 -5.39 0.08 -17.16
C ASP A 146 -4.17 0.24 -18.08
N GLU A 147 -3.09 0.86 -17.60
CA GLU A 147 -1.88 1.22 -18.36
C GLU A 147 -2.02 2.42 -19.31
N THR A 148 -3.23 2.80 -19.67
CA THR A 148 -3.49 3.92 -20.59
C THR A 148 -4.10 5.14 -19.89
N ASN A 149 -4.71 4.95 -18.72
CA ASN A 149 -5.43 5.97 -17.97
C ASN A 149 -4.63 6.63 -16.83
N TYR A 150 -3.29 6.58 -16.83
CA TYR A 150 -2.47 6.98 -15.67
C TYR A 150 -2.84 8.35 -15.08
N LYS A 151 -3.02 9.38 -15.92
CA LYS A 151 -3.36 10.74 -15.46
C LYS A 151 -4.74 10.78 -14.78
N GLU A 152 -5.71 10.07 -15.34
CA GLU A 152 -7.05 9.97 -14.77
C GLU A 152 -7.00 9.20 -13.44
N TYR A 153 -6.34 8.05 -13.44
CA TYR A 153 -6.08 7.23 -12.27
C TYR A 153 -5.50 8.04 -11.11
N VAL A 154 -4.36 8.73 -11.32
CA VAL A 154 -3.71 9.53 -10.25
C VAL A 154 -4.40 10.85 -9.92
N SER A 155 -5.41 11.25 -10.71
CA SER A 155 -6.19 12.46 -10.42
C SER A 155 -7.30 12.20 -9.40
N GLN A 156 -7.66 10.94 -9.18
CA GLN A 156 -8.56 10.55 -8.11
C GLN A 156 -7.96 10.94 -6.76
N ARG A 157 -8.79 11.44 -5.83
CA ARG A 157 -8.31 11.89 -4.52
C ARG A 157 -7.47 10.82 -3.81
N ALA A 158 -7.93 9.57 -3.82
CA ALA A 158 -7.25 8.46 -3.17
C ALA A 158 -5.81 8.29 -3.69
N GLU A 159 -5.64 8.20 -5.01
CA GLU A 159 -4.31 8.08 -5.62
C GLU A 159 -3.46 9.34 -5.48
N LEU A 160 -4.09 10.51 -5.61
CA LEU A 160 -3.41 11.79 -5.49
C LEU A 160 -2.77 11.95 -4.11
N GLU A 161 -3.52 11.61 -3.06
CA GLU A 161 -3.04 11.64 -1.67
C GLU A 161 -1.98 10.56 -1.41
N ALA A 162 -2.20 9.31 -1.86
CA ALA A 162 -1.27 8.20 -1.67
C ALA A 162 0.08 8.45 -2.36
N HIS A 163 0.07 8.89 -3.62
CA HIS A 163 1.29 9.26 -4.32
C HIS A 163 1.95 10.51 -3.75
N PHE A 164 1.19 11.50 -3.27
CA PHE A 164 1.79 12.67 -2.65
C PHE A 164 2.56 12.31 -1.38
N ILE A 165 1.98 11.47 -0.51
CA ILE A 165 2.66 11.00 0.71
C ILE A 165 3.84 10.08 0.38
N GLN A 166 3.72 9.22 -0.63
CA GLN A 166 4.83 8.43 -1.16
C GLN A 166 6.01 9.34 -1.58
N ILE A 167 5.73 10.42 -2.33
CA ILE A 167 6.73 11.39 -2.79
C ILE A 167 7.35 12.14 -1.62
N LEU A 168 6.55 12.56 -0.64
CA LEU A 168 7.04 13.25 0.55
C LEU A 168 7.95 12.34 1.39
N TYR A 169 7.60 11.05 1.52
CA TYR A 169 8.46 10.06 2.16
C TYR A 169 9.80 9.89 1.44
N ILE A 170 9.76 9.81 0.11
CA ILE A 170 10.96 9.71 -0.71
C ILE A 170 11.87 10.92 -0.45
N GLU A 171 11.34 12.14 -0.51
CA GLU A 171 12.11 13.37 -0.26
C GLU A 171 12.81 13.36 1.11
N LYS A 172 12.11 12.93 2.16
CA LYS A 172 12.63 12.97 3.53
C LYS A 172 13.57 11.81 3.91
N PHE A 173 13.37 10.63 3.33
CA PHE A 173 13.99 9.40 3.84
C PHE A 173 14.71 8.57 2.78
N GLU A 174 14.43 8.76 1.49
CA GLU A 174 14.98 7.92 0.42
C GLU A 174 15.61 8.70 -0.74
N LEU A 175 15.65 10.04 -0.69
CA LEU A 175 16.10 10.87 -1.80
C LEU A 175 17.53 10.53 -2.25
N GLU A 176 18.43 10.34 -1.29
CA GLU A 176 19.83 9.97 -1.56
C GLU A 176 19.97 8.64 -2.31
N LYS A 177 18.98 7.74 -2.19
CA LYS A 177 18.99 6.43 -2.87
C LYS A 177 18.67 6.53 -4.35
N LEU A 178 18.07 7.64 -4.80
CA LEU A 178 17.63 7.81 -6.18
C LEU A 178 18.75 8.22 -7.15
N ASN A 179 19.92 8.64 -6.64
CA ASN A 179 21.07 9.05 -7.42
C ASN A 179 20.71 10.05 -8.55
N LEU A 180 19.88 11.04 -8.23
CA LEU A 180 19.40 12.04 -9.18
C LEU A 180 20.52 13.02 -9.56
N LYS A 181 20.40 13.63 -10.74
CA LYS A 181 21.22 14.82 -11.08
C LYS A 181 20.88 15.95 -10.11
N LYS A 182 21.88 16.73 -9.70
CA LYS A 182 21.72 17.81 -8.70
C LYS A 182 20.62 18.81 -9.08
N GLU A 183 20.46 19.09 -10.36
CA GLU A 183 19.44 20.00 -10.87
C GLU A 183 18.03 19.43 -10.69
N VAL A 184 17.86 18.14 -10.99
CA VAL A 184 16.59 17.39 -10.84
C VAL A 184 16.21 17.28 -9.37
N GLU A 185 17.18 17.00 -8.50
CA GLU A 185 16.99 16.92 -7.05
C GLU A 185 16.51 18.25 -6.47
N LYS A 186 17.19 19.36 -6.81
CA LYS A 186 16.79 20.71 -6.37
C LYS A 186 15.38 21.08 -6.85
N GLU A 187 15.08 20.80 -8.11
CA GLU A 187 13.75 21.05 -8.67
C GLU A 187 12.67 20.18 -7.97
N PHE A 188 12.96 18.91 -7.72
CA PHE A 188 12.08 18.00 -7.01
C PHE A 188 11.75 18.50 -5.60
N ILE A 189 12.76 18.83 -4.79
CA ILE A 189 12.60 19.38 -3.44
C ILE A 189 11.74 20.65 -3.46
N LEU A 190 11.99 21.56 -4.42
CA LEU A 190 11.23 22.79 -4.56
C LEU A 190 9.75 22.52 -4.86
N LYS A 191 9.46 21.57 -5.77
CA LYS A 191 8.06 21.19 -6.09
C LYS A 191 7.37 20.52 -4.91
N VAL A 192 8.06 19.67 -4.14
CA VAL A 192 7.52 19.05 -2.92
C VAL A 192 7.10 20.13 -1.91
N LYS A 193 7.99 21.08 -1.62
CA LYS A 193 7.71 22.21 -0.71
C LYS A 193 6.50 23.03 -1.16
N ASN A 194 6.41 23.37 -2.44
CA ASN A 194 5.24 24.07 -2.99
C ASN A 194 3.94 23.26 -2.81
N CYS A 195 3.98 21.94 -2.98
CA CYS A 195 2.80 21.09 -2.86
C CYS A 195 2.32 20.85 -1.42
N LEU A 196 3.18 21.08 -0.41
CA LEU A 196 2.78 21.12 1.00
C LEU A 196 1.89 22.34 1.28
N GLU A 197 2.20 23.47 0.66
CA GLU A 197 1.45 24.72 0.82
C GLU A 197 0.25 24.81 -0.13
N ASN A 198 0.34 24.17 -1.30
CA ASN A 198 -0.65 24.25 -2.36
C ASN A 198 -1.02 22.86 -2.91
N SER A 199 -2.10 22.28 -2.35
CA SER A 199 -2.58 20.95 -2.73
C SER A 199 -2.98 20.82 -4.21
N LYS A 200 -3.36 21.92 -4.88
CA LYS A 200 -3.72 21.92 -6.30
C LYS A 200 -2.54 21.58 -7.21
N SER A 201 -1.31 21.74 -6.73
CA SER A 201 -0.10 21.44 -7.51
C SER A 201 0.34 19.97 -7.43
N ARG A 202 -0.29 19.16 -6.56
CA ARG A 202 0.12 17.76 -6.30
C ARG A 202 0.10 16.89 -7.55
N LEU A 203 -0.92 17.03 -8.40
CA LEU A 203 -1.02 16.25 -9.64
C LEU A 203 0.19 16.52 -10.55
N GLY A 204 0.59 17.79 -10.69
CA GLY A 204 1.76 18.17 -11.48
C GLY A 204 3.06 17.57 -10.94
N LEU A 205 3.23 17.56 -9.61
CA LEU A 205 4.36 16.90 -8.95
C LEU A 205 4.36 15.39 -9.19
N ILE A 206 3.21 14.72 -9.10
CA ILE A 206 3.10 13.27 -9.33
C ILE A 206 3.48 12.90 -10.77
N LEU A 207 2.97 13.65 -11.74
CA LEU A 207 3.30 13.45 -13.16
C LEU A 207 4.80 13.72 -13.43
N TYR A 208 5.38 14.74 -12.79
CA TYR A 208 6.82 15.01 -12.86
C TYR A 208 7.66 13.89 -12.24
N SER A 209 7.32 13.44 -11.04
CA SER A 209 8.03 12.34 -10.36
C SER A 209 7.97 11.07 -11.19
N LYS A 210 6.85 10.80 -11.86
CA LYS A 210 6.72 9.66 -12.76
C LYS A 210 7.64 9.77 -13.97
N SER A 211 7.67 10.92 -14.64
CA SER A 211 8.50 11.11 -15.85
C SER A 211 10.01 11.07 -15.54
N MET A 212 10.39 11.42 -14.32
CA MET A 212 11.78 11.34 -13.84
C MET A 212 12.16 9.96 -13.28
N GLY A 213 11.23 9.00 -13.22
CA GLY A 213 11.49 7.67 -12.67
C GLY A 213 11.68 7.62 -11.15
N ILE A 214 11.17 8.64 -10.44
CA ILE A 214 11.18 8.70 -8.97
C ILE A 214 10.12 7.75 -8.39
N ILE A 215 8.98 7.61 -9.08
CA ILE A 215 7.87 6.68 -8.76
C ILE A 215 7.38 5.92 -10.00
#